data_AF-X1QFZ0-F1
#
_entry.id   AF-X1QFZ0-F1
#
_cell.length_a   1.000
_cell.length_b   1.000
_cell.length_c   1.000
_cell.angle_alpha   90.00
_cell.angle_beta   90.00
_cell.angle_gamma   90.00
#
_symmetry.space_group_name_H-M   'P 1'
#
loop_
_entity.id
_entity.type
_entity.pdbx_description
1 polymer ?
#
loop_
_entity_poly.entity_id
_entity_poly.type
_entity_poly.pdbx_seq_one_letter_code
_entity_poly.pdbx_strand_id
1 'polypeptide(L)'
;MPAVSQALYVEGQQVGAAWQFSARVFVEDPAGSGTWRKAVAGEVEVVLDFLGEWWQLTKELETKNTDASGNVSFAGSWESGAYTMEAKHLQSGDRYKVRIDTRDDGTYDVEVEIE
;
A
#
# COMPACT_ATOMS: atom_id res chain seq x y z
N MET A 1 12.72 -1.75 14.50
CA MET A 1 12.15 -1.11 13.29
C MET A 1 10.65 -1.04 13.47
N PRO A 2 9.99 0.08 13.12
CA PRO A 2 8.67 0.43 13.62
C PRO A 2 7.59 -0.51 13.06
N ALA A 3 6.55 -0.77 13.85
CA ALA A 3 5.42 -1.60 13.46
C ALA A 3 4.48 -0.79 12.54
N VAL A 4 4.46 -1.13 11.26
CA VAL A 4 3.29 -0.91 10.39
C VAL A 4 2.49 -2.21 10.52
N SER A 5 1.27 -2.16 11.09
CA SER A 5 0.65 -3.29 11.79
C SER A 5 0.37 -4.49 10.86
N GLN A 6 1.34 -5.41 10.89
CA GLN A 6 1.33 -6.84 10.58
C GLN A 6 0.90 -7.31 9.18
N ALA A 7 -0.03 -6.66 8.47
CA ALA A 7 -0.52 -7.11 7.17
C ALA A 7 0.11 -6.37 5.98
N LEU A 8 0.42 -5.08 6.12
CA LEU A 8 0.91 -4.25 5.03
C LEU A 8 1.98 -3.28 5.53
N TYR A 9 3.12 -3.25 4.85
CA TYR A 9 4.17 -2.27 5.04
C TYR A 9 4.29 -1.40 3.79
N VAL A 10 4.39 -0.08 3.96
CA VAL A 10 4.48 0.86 2.84
C VAL A 10 5.68 1.79 3.02
N GLU A 11 6.45 1.93 1.96
CA GLU A 11 7.54 2.89 1.81
C GLU A 11 7.20 3.85 0.68
N GLY A 12 7.23 5.15 0.97
CA GLY A 12 7.16 6.21 -0.02
C GLY A 12 8.54 6.83 -0.21
N GLN A 13 8.88 7.18 -1.44
CA GLN A 13 10.08 7.94 -1.74
C GLN A 13 9.79 8.98 -2.81
N GLN A 14 10.22 10.23 -2.57
CA GLN A 14 10.21 11.27 -3.59
C GLN A 14 11.38 11.04 -4.57
N VAL A 15 11.07 10.94 -5.87
CA VAL A 15 12.04 10.74 -6.96
C VAL A 15 11.87 11.87 -7.98
N GLY A 16 12.70 12.91 -7.84
CA GLY A 16 12.54 14.14 -8.63
C GLY A 16 11.26 14.88 -8.22
N ALA A 17 10.36 15.09 -9.17
CA ALA A 17 9.04 15.70 -8.91
C ALA A 17 7.92 14.67 -8.70
N ALA A 18 8.21 13.37 -8.82
CA ALA A 18 7.24 12.29 -8.70
C ALA A 18 7.40 11.57 -7.36
N TRP A 19 6.33 10.92 -6.90
CA TRP A 19 6.38 9.99 -5.78
C TRP A 19 6.50 8.57 -6.30
N GLN A 20 7.21 7.71 -5.59
CA GLN A 20 7.22 6.27 -5.84
C GLN A 20 6.85 5.57 -4.54
N PHE A 21 5.89 4.65 -4.63
CA PHE A 21 5.46 3.86 -3.48
C PHE A 21 5.83 2.41 -3.69
N SER A 22 6.38 1.80 -2.66
CA SER A 22 6.61 0.37 -2.57
C SER A 22 5.85 -0.19 -1.38
N ALA A 23 5.15 -1.29 -1.61
CA ALA A 23 4.45 -2.03 -0.58
C ALA A 23 5.13 -3.37 -0.37
N ARG A 24 5.14 -3.83 0.89
CA ARG A 24 5.43 -5.21 1.23
C ARG A 24 4.27 -5.77 2.02
N VAL A 25 3.70 -6.85 1.51
CA VAL A 25 2.50 -7.47 2.05
C VAL A 25 2.86 -8.74 2.81
N PHE A 26 2.20 -8.92 3.94
CA PHE A 26 2.32 -10.09 4.80
C PHE A 26 0.94 -10.71 5.02
N VAL A 27 0.90 -12.04 5.05
CA VAL A 27 -0.32 -12.82 5.25
C VAL A 27 -0.07 -13.77 6.41
N GLU A 28 -1.08 -13.96 7.24
CA GLU A 28 -1.05 -14.91 8.33
C GLU A 28 -1.23 -16.36 7.79
N ASP A 29 -0.36 -17.28 8.21
CA ASP A 29 -0.32 -18.66 7.71
C ASP A 29 -0.08 -19.69 8.84
N PRO A 30 -1.07 -20.54 9.16
CA PRO A 30 -2.46 -20.51 8.68
C PRO A 30 -3.24 -19.31 9.28
N ALA A 31 -4.37 -18.94 8.67
CA ALA A 31 -5.21 -17.85 9.17
C ALA A 31 -5.60 -18.06 10.65
N GLY A 32 -5.45 -17.02 11.48
CA GLY A 32 -5.68 -17.05 12.92
C GLY A 32 -4.57 -17.69 13.77
N SER A 33 -3.40 -17.99 13.20
CA SER A 33 -2.28 -18.66 13.90
C SER A 33 -1.33 -17.73 14.66
N GLY A 34 -1.40 -16.42 14.44
CA GLY A 34 -0.42 -15.41 14.84
C GLY A 34 0.89 -15.45 14.05
N THR A 35 1.02 -16.36 13.07
CA THR A 35 2.26 -16.55 12.30
C THR A 35 2.17 -15.82 10.98
N TRP A 36 3.00 -14.78 10.81
CA TRP A 36 3.01 -13.97 9.60
C TRP A 36 4.13 -14.40 8.66
N ARG A 37 3.78 -14.56 7.37
CA ARG A 37 4.74 -14.76 6.29
C ARG A 37 4.55 -13.69 5.22
N LYS A 38 5.53 -13.55 4.33
CA LYS A 38 5.36 -12.72 3.14
C LYS A 38 4.27 -13.33 2.24
N ALA A 39 3.50 -12.45 1.60
CA ALA A 39 2.60 -12.88 0.52
C ALA A 39 3.42 -13.55 -0.60
N VAL A 40 2.90 -14.62 -1.17
CA VAL A 40 3.49 -15.24 -2.36
C VAL A 40 2.97 -14.57 -3.62
N ALA A 41 3.61 -14.87 -4.76
CA ALA A 41 3.27 -14.24 -6.03
C ALA A 41 1.78 -14.42 -6.39
N GLY A 42 1.05 -13.33 -6.59
CA GLY A 42 -0.36 -13.37 -6.96
C GLY A 42 -1.34 -13.69 -5.83
N GLU A 43 -0.89 -13.74 -4.57
CA GLU A 43 -1.76 -14.04 -3.43
C GLU A 43 -2.56 -12.82 -2.96
N VAL A 44 -1.94 -11.64 -3.03
CA VAL A 44 -2.55 -10.35 -2.67
C VAL A 44 -2.51 -9.39 -3.85
N GLU A 45 -3.66 -8.76 -4.08
CA GLU A 45 -3.84 -7.63 -4.99
C GLU A 45 -3.72 -6.33 -4.20
N VAL A 46 -2.91 -5.39 -4.68
CA VAL A 46 -2.70 -4.08 -4.08
C VAL A 46 -3.12 -3.01 -5.07
N VAL A 47 -4.05 -2.17 -4.64
CA VAL A 47 -4.58 -1.04 -5.41
C VAL A 47 -4.00 0.24 -4.84
N LEU A 48 -3.41 1.08 -5.69
CA LEU A 48 -2.99 2.44 -5.35
C LEU A 48 -3.97 3.43 -5.97
N ASP A 49 -4.61 4.22 -5.12
CA ASP A 49 -5.52 5.28 -5.49
C ASP A 49 -4.94 6.65 -5.11
N PHE A 50 -5.20 7.65 -5.94
CA PHE A 50 -5.01 9.06 -5.60
C PHE A 50 -6.33 9.63 -5.13
N LEU A 51 -6.37 10.13 -3.89
CA LEU A 51 -7.54 10.81 -3.34
C LEU A 51 -7.64 12.25 -3.85
N GLY A 52 -6.49 12.91 -4.01
CA GLY A 52 -6.44 14.33 -4.32
C GLY A 52 -7.10 15.18 -3.23
N GLU A 53 -7.66 16.31 -3.63
CA GLU A 53 -8.38 17.23 -2.75
C GLU A 53 -9.79 16.75 -2.41
N TRP A 54 -10.40 17.28 -1.35
CA TRP A 54 -11.74 16.88 -0.88
C TRP A 54 -12.87 17.01 -1.92
N TRP A 55 -12.66 17.82 -2.97
CA TRP A 55 -13.59 18.02 -4.08
C TRP A 55 -13.26 17.16 -5.32
N GLN A 56 -12.11 16.50 -5.34
CA GLN A 56 -11.69 15.63 -6.43
C GLN A 56 -12.27 14.23 -6.24
N LEU A 57 -12.49 13.56 -7.37
CA LEU A 57 -12.85 12.15 -7.36
C LEU A 57 -11.58 11.31 -7.21
N THR A 58 -11.64 10.31 -6.34
CA THR A 58 -10.60 9.29 -6.22
C THR A 58 -10.29 8.69 -7.58
N LYS A 59 -9.01 8.64 -7.93
CA LYS A 59 -8.52 8.10 -9.19
C LYS A 59 -7.62 6.89 -8.91
N GLU A 60 -8.04 5.74 -9.40
CA GLU A 60 -7.20 4.55 -9.44
C GLU A 60 -5.98 4.80 -10.33
N LEU A 61 -4.80 4.62 -9.76
CA LEU A 61 -3.54 4.80 -10.47
C LEU A 61 -3.08 3.49 -11.07
N GLU A 62 -2.96 2.48 -10.21
CA GLU A 62 -2.36 1.21 -10.54
C GLU A 62 -2.90 0.12 -9.62
N THR A 63 -3.25 -1.01 -10.22
CA THR A 63 -3.59 -2.25 -9.52
C THR A 63 -2.54 -3.29 -9.87
N LYS A 64 -1.89 -3.86 -8.84
CA LYS A 64 -0.78 -4.82 -9.01
C LYS A 64 -0.87 -5.95 -8.02
N ASN A 65 -0.45 -7.12 -8.45
CA ASN A 65 -0.30 -8.27 -7.59
C ASN A 65 1.11 -8.34 -6.98
N THR A 66 1.17 -8.93 -5.79
CA THR A 66 2.42 -9.24 -5.08
C THR A 66 3.35 -10.11 -5.92
N ASP A 67 4.65 -9.82 -5.84
CA ASP A 67 5.71 -10.65 -6.44
C ASP A 67 6.08 -11.86 -5.55
N ALA A 68 7.04 -12.68 -5.99
CA ALA A 68 7.49 -13.86 -5.23
C ALA A 68 8.14 -13.53 -3.87
N SER A 69 8.43 -12.26 -3.61
CA SER A 69 8.98 -11.73 -2.36
C SER A 69 7.96 -10.90 -1.57
N GLY A 70 6.69 -10.91 -1.97
CA GLY A 70 5.60 -10.16 -1.34
C GLY A 70 5.70 -8.66 -1.53
N ASN A 71 6.45 -8.16 -2.51
CA ASN A 71 6.57 -6.74 -2.79
C ASN A 71 5.67 -6.31 -3.95
N VAL A 72 5.29 -5.03 -3.94
CA VAL A 72 4.63 -4.33 -5.04
C VAL A 72 5.25 -2.94 -5.17
N SER A 73 5.56 -2.51 -6.38
CA SER A 73 6.11 -1.18 -6.64
C SER A 73 5.22 -0.41 -7.62
N PHE A 74 4.88 0.82 -7.27
CA PHE A 74 4.05 1.73 -8.04
C PHE A 74 4.88 2.91 -8.55
N ALA A 75 4.69 3.25 -9.83
CA ALA A 75 5.38 4.33 -10.52
C ALA A 75 4.43 5.48 -10.92
N GLY A 76 3.12 5.31 -10.71
CA GLY A 76 2.07 6.16 -11.21
C GLY A 76 1.77 7.39 -10.35
N SER A 77 2.44 7.60 -9.22
CA SER A 77 2.23 8.79 -8.39
C SER A 77 3.03 9.99 -8.91
N TRP A 78 2.33 11.00 -9.44
CA TRP A 78 2.94 12.13 -10.17
C TRP A 78 2.99 13.45 -9.41
N GLU A 79 2.34 13.57 -8.24
CA GLU A 79 2.27 14.82 -7.47
C GLU A 79 2.21 14.58 -5.94
N SER A 80 2.47 15.63 -5.15
CA SER A 80 2.17 15.60 -3.72
C SER A 80 0.66 15.61 -3.48
N GLY A 81 0.22 15.06 -2.35
CA GLY A 81 -1.19 14.88 -2.04
C GLY A 81 -1.47 13.61 -1.25
N ALA A 82 -2.76 13.30 -1.13
CA ALA A 82 -3.26 12.15 -0.41
C ALA A 82 -3.45 10.95 -1.35
N TYR A 83 -2.94 9.79 -0.93
CA TYR A 83 -3.06 8.51 -1.62
C TYR A 83 -3.67 7.48 -0.67
N THR A 84 -4.29 6.44 -1.22
CA THR A 84 -4.60 5.24 -0.45
C THR A 84 -4.05 4.00 -1.12
N MET A 85 -3.63 3.06 -0.28
CA MET A 85 -3.14 1.76 -0.72
C MET A 85 -3.95 0.67 -0.03
N GLU A 86 -4.76 -0.05 -0.80
CA GLU A 86 -5.59 -1.16 -0.32
C GLU A 86 -4.96 -2.49 -0.76
N ALA A 87 -4.58 -3.32 0.20
CA ALA A 87 -4.14 -4.69 -0.02
C ALA A 87 -5.30 -5.64 0.27
N LYS A 88 -5.61 -6.52 -0.68
CA LYS A 88 -6.71 -7.48 -0.60
C LYS A 88 -6.22 -8.90 -0.83
N HIS A 89 -6.35 -9.74 0.19
CA HIS A 89 -6.04 -11.16 0.07
C HIS A 89 -7.08 -11.87 -0.80
N LEU A 90 -6.65 -12.46 -1.92
CA LEU A 90 -7.58 -12.98 -2.92
C LEU A 90 -8.33 -14.23 -2.46
N GLN A 91 -7.75 -15.00 -1.53
CA GLN A 91 -8.35 -16.24 -1.04
C GLN A 91 -9.31 -16.02 0.13
N SER A 92 -8.90 -15.26 1.17
CA SER A 92 -9.77 -15.00 2.34
C SER A 92 -10.71 -13.81 2.14
N GLY A 93 -10.34 -12.87 1.26
CA GLY A 93 -11.07 -11.61 1.07
C GLY A 93 -10.72 -10.54 2.11
N ASP A 94 -9.76 -10.81 3.01
CA ASP A 94 -9.28 -9.84 3.99
C ASP A 94 -8.68 -8.62 3.30
N ARG A 95 -8.92 -7.44 3.86
CA ARG A 95 -8.52 -6.16 3.29
C ARG A 95 -7.80 -5.35 4.35
N TYR A 96 -6.74 -4.71 3.92
CA TYR A 96 -6.00 -3.77 4.74
C TYR A 96 -5.77 -2.51 3.92
N LYS A 97 -6.13 -1.35 4.46
CA LYS A 97 -6.03 -0.09 3.73
C LYS A 97 -5.25 0.92 4.54
N VAL A 98 -4.27 1.54 3.91
CA VAL A 98 -3.54 2.67 4.46
C VAL A 98 -3.74 3.93 3.63
N ARG A 99 -3.75 5.06 4.31
CA ARG A 99 -3.65 6.39 3.74
C ARG A 99 -2.20 6.86 3.77
N ILE A 100 -1.77 7.51 2.72
CA ILE A 100 -0.44 8.08 2.59
C ILE A 100 -0.59 9.55 2.24
N ASP A 101 -0.24 10.44 3.14
CA ASP A 101 -0.28 11.88 2.91
C ASP A 101 1.14 12.39 2.64
N THR A 102 1.38 12.87 1.41
CA THR A 102 2.70 13.35 0.97
C THR A 102 2.78 14.86 0.98
N ARG A 103 3.97 15.40 1.24
CA ARG A 103 4.26 16.84 1.31
C ARG A 103 5.33 17.26 0.31
N ASP A 104 5.28 18.53 -0.08
CA ASP A 104 6.24 19.10 -1.04
C ASP A 104 7.69 19.08 -0.55
N ASP A 105 7.90 19.00 0.76
CA ASP A 105 9.23 18.89 1.39
C ASP A 105 9.84 17.48 1.30
N GLY A 106 9.15 16.54 0.64
CA GLY A 106 9.60 15.16 0.46
C GLY A 106 9.33 14.25 1.66
N THR A 107 8.59 14.73 2.65
CA THR A 107 8.09 13.90 3.75
C THR A 107 6.72 13.31 3.44
N TYR A 108 6.39 12.21 4.10
CA TYR A 108 5.07 11.59 4.02
C TYR A 108 4.71 10.95 5.35
N ASP A 109 3.41 10.90 5.64
CA ASP A 109 2.86 10.15 6.76
C ASP A 109 2.02 8.99 6.25
N VAL A 110 1.93 7.93 7.06
CA VAL A 110 1.10 6.76 6.78
C VAL A 110 0.17 6.52 7.94
N GLU A 111 -1.12 6.40 7.65
CA GLU A 111 -2.17 6.09 8.62
C GLU A 111 -2.97 4.87 8.16
N VAL A 112 -3.40 4.04 9.10
CA VAL A 112 -4.23 2.86 8.79
C VAL A 112 -5.69 3.31 8.73
N GLU A 113 -6.34 3.11 7.58
CA GLU A 113 -7.77 3.42 7.40
C GLU A 113 -8.67 2.20 7.69
N ILE A 114 -8.20 0.98 7.37
CA ILE A 114 -8.97 -0.26 7.51
C ILE A 114 -8.01 -1.38 7.94
N GLU A 115 -8.39 -2.12 8.99
CA GLU A 115 -7.75 -3.37 9.44
C GLU A 115 -8.66 -4.59 9.18
#